data_AF-A0A1F4RZB7-F1
#
_entry.id   AF-A0A1F4RZB7-F1
#
_cell.length_a   1.000
_cell.length_b   1.000
_cell.length_c   1.000
_cell.angle_alpha   90.00
_cell.angle_beta   90.00
_cell.angle_gamma   90.00
#
_symmetry.space_group_name_H-M   'P 1'
#
loop_
_entity.id
_entity.type
_entity.pdbx_description
1 polymer ?
#
loop_
_entity_poly.entity_id
_entity_poly.type
_entity_poly.pdbx_seq_one_letter_code
_entity_poly.pdbx_strand_id
1 'polypeptide(L)'
;MGMFDMLKNAKDMVDQAKGFQQGAMKSQQAAAQPVNLNDPMWAPIEGVTLDLYAEISAGLMKNAVMGLEAVNKYAESKGVPSGAWQKVQNGWVARMGTNEPVRMRFGNLYNEFLK
;
A
#
# COMPACT_ATOMS: atom_id res chain seq x y z
N MET A 1 24.31 29.93 -31.36
CA MET A 1 23.32 29.10 -30.64
C MET A 1 23.94 28.64 -29.34
N GLY A 2 24.04 29.52 -28.35
CA GLY A 2 24.79 29.22 -27.13
C GLY A 2 24.35 30.14 -26.00
N MET A 3 24.34 29.61 -24.78
CA MET A 3 23.92 30.23 -23.52
C MET A 3 22.41 30.49 -23.35
N PHE A 4 21.69 31.03 -24.35
CA PHE A 4 20.24 31.28 -24.21
C PHE A 4 19.41 29.97 -24.17
N ASP A 5 19.74 29.00 -25.02
CA ASP A 5 19.15 27.65 -24.98
C ASP A 5 19.54 26.88 -23.71
N MET A 6 20.75 27.11 -23.18
CA MET A 6 21.20 26.47 -21.95
C MET A 6 20.43 26.98 -20.72
N LEU A 7 20.14 28.28 -20.66
CA LEU A 7 19.33 28.89 -19.60
C LEU A 7 17.87 28.42 -19.63
N LYS A 8 17.29 28.23 -20.82
CA LYS A 8 15.93 27.71 -20.97
C LYS A 8 15.83 26.26 -20.50
N ASN A 9 16.76 25.40 -20.94
CA ASN A 9 16.83 24.01 -20.48
C ASN A 9 17.11 23.91 -18.98
N ALA A 10 17.95 24.79 -18.41
CA ALA A 10 18.20 24.83 -16.98
C ALA A 10 16.94 25.20 -16.18
N LYS A 11 16.10 26.12 -16.69
CA LYS A 11 14.83 26.47 -16.05
C LYS A 11 13.83 25.32 -16.09
N ASP A 12 13.67 24.67 -17.24
CA ASP A 12 12.80 23.49 -17.38
C ASP A 12 13.27 22.34 -16.47
N MET A 13 14.58 22.15 -16.33
CA MET A 13 15.17 21.15 -15.43
C MET A 13 14.96 21.50 -13.95
N VAL A 14 15.02 22.78 -13.56
CA VAL A 14 14.73 23.24 -12.19
C VAL A 14 13.24 23.11 -11.86
N ASP A 15 12.34 23.40 -12.80
CA ASP A 15 10.90 23.22 -12.58
C ASP A 15 10.53 21.73 -12.53
N GLN A 16 11.17 20.88 -13.33
CA GLN A 16 11.03 19.42 -13.25
C GLN A 16 11.61 18.85 -11.93
N ALA A 17 12.77 19.36 -11.49
CA ALA A 17 13.38 18.99 -10.22
C ALA A 17 12.54 19.42 -9.01
N LYS A 18 11.92 20.60 -9.05
CA LYS A 18 10.97 21.06 -8.02
C LYS A 18 9.72 20.18 -7.96
N GLY A 19 9.19 19.75 -9.10
CA GLY A 19 8.08 18.78 -9.15
C GLY A 19 8.45 17.45 -8.51
N PHE A 20 9.65 16.93 -8.79
CA PHE A 20 10.16 15.69 -8.19
C PHE A 20 10.48 15.84 -6.69
N GLN A 21 11.11 16.94 -6.29
CA GLN A 21 11.40 17.22 -4.87
C GLN A 21 10.13 17.44 -4.05
N GLN A 22 9.09 18.07 -4.60
CA GLN A 22 7.81 18.21 -3.90
C GLN A 22 7.09 16.87 -3.75
N GLY A 23 7.13 16.00 -4.77
CA GLY A 23 6.59 14.64 -4.68
C GLY A 23 7.33 13.79 -3.64
N ALA A 24 8.66 13.89 -3.60
CA ALA A 24 9.51 13.17 -2.65
C ALA A 24 9.43 13.71 -1.21
N MET A 25 9.30 15.03 -1.01
CA MET A 25 9.11 15.59 0.32
C MET A 25 7.71 15.29 0.89
N LYS A 26 6.65 15.29 0.06
CA LYS A 26 5.30 14.92 0.53
C LYS A 26 5.21 13.45 0.95
N SER A 27 5.87 12.53 0.23
CA SER A 27 5.91 11.12 0.63
C SER A 27 6.75 10.87 1.88
N GLN A 28 7.84 11.62 2.08
CA GLN A 28 8.63 11.58 3.31
C GLN A 28 7.90 12.21 4.51
N GLN A 29 7.13 13.29 4.31
CA GLN A 29 6.34 13.91 5.38
C GLN A 29 5.12 13.07 5.78
N ALA A 30 4.47 12.36 4.85
CA ALA A 30 3.41 11.42 5.18
C ALA A 30 3.92 10.22 6.00
N ALA A 31 5.18 9.80 5.79
CA ALA A 31 5.84 8.77 6.58
C ALA A 31 6.33 9.26 7.96
N ALA A 32 6.42 10.58 8.18
CA ALA A 32 6.92 11.20 9.42
C ALA A 32 5.81 11.63 10.39
N GLN A 33 4.53 11.47 10.02
CA GLN A 33 3.42 11.62 10.96
C GLN A 33 3.49 10.45 11.97
N PRO A 34 3.52 10.71 13.29
CA PRO A 34 3.52 9.64 14.28
C PRO A 34 2.26 8.80 14.07
N VAL A 35 2.46 7.53 13.66
CA VAL A 35 1.36 6.59 13.43
C VAL A 35 0.64 6.38 14.75
N ASN A 36 -0.56 6.93 14.88
CA ASN A 36 -1.40 6.63 16.02
C ASN A 36 -1.91 5.20 15.87
N LEU A 37 -1.30 4.26 16.60
CA LEU A 37 -1.65 2.84 16.56
C LEU A 37 -3.05 2.54 17.12
N ASN A 38 -3.67 3.50 17.82
CA ASN A 38 -5.06 3.40 18.28
C ASN A 38 -6.06 3.94 17.26
N ASP A 39 -5.60 4.41 16.10
CA ASP A 39 -6.49 4.91 15.05
C ASP A 39 -7.33 3.75 14.48
N PRO A 40 -8.67 3.91 14.36
CA PRO A 40 -9.54 2.92 13.73
C PRO A 40 -9.08 2.44 12.35
N MET A 41 -8.26 3.23 11.63
CA MET A 41 -7.68 2.82 10.36
C MET A 41 -6.80 1.55 10.48
N TRP A 42 -6.22 1.28 11.65
CA TRP A 42 -5.39 0.09 11.91
C TRP A 42 -6.13 -1.06 12.60
N ALA A 43 -7.38 -0.83 13.03
CA ALA A 43 -8.14 -1.83 13.77
C ALA A 43 -8.38 -3.10 12.93
N PRO A 44 -8.18 -4.32 13.46
CA PRO A 44 -8.41 -5.55 12.71
C PRO A 44 -9.84 -5.65 12.15
N ILE A 45 -9.99 -6.21 10.96
CA ILE A 45 -11.30 -6.50 10.36
C ILE A 45 -11.54 -8.00 10.51
N GLU A 46 -12.59 -8.41 11.23
CA GLU A 46 -12.84 -9.84 11.52
C GLU A 46 -11.63 -10.54 12.19
N GLY A 47 -10.87 -9.81 13.00
CA GLY A 47 -9.63 -10.30 13.61
C GLY A 47 -8.41 -10.30 12.68
N VAL A 48 -8.55 -9.90 11.42
CA VAL A 48 -7.46 -9.83 10.44
C VAL A 48 -6.79 -8.46 10.46
N THR A 49 -5.52 -8.44 10.88
CA THR A 49 -4.64 -7.26 10.86
C THR A 49 -4.18 -6.94 9.44
N LEU A 50 -3.60 -5.76 9.23
CA LEU A 50 -3.04 -5.37 7.94
C LEU A 50 -1.90 -6.32 7.51
N ASP A 51 -1.04 -6.71 8.46
CA ASP A 51 0.07 -7.62 8.23
C ASP A 51 -0.42 -9.01 7.76
N LEU A 52 -1.43 -9.58 8.43
CA LEU A 52 -2.02 -10.86 8.00
C LEU A 52 -2.72 -10.74 6.65
N TYR A 53 -3.43 -9.63 6.39
CA TYR A 53 -4.05 -9.39 5.08
C TYR A 53 -3.01 -9.30 3.96
N ALA A 54 -1.87 -8.64 4.21
CA ALA A 54 -0.77 -8.53 3.25
C ALA A 54 -0.09 -9.88 2.99
N GLU A 55 0.14 -10.68 4.03
CA GLU A 55 0.69 -12.03 3.91
C GLU A 55 -0.22 -12.93 3.06
N ILE A 56 -1.52 -12.92 3.35
CA ILE A 56 -2.49 -13.72 2.60
C ILE A 56 -2.50 -13.26 1.13
N SER A 57 -2.60 -11.95 0.89
CA SER A 57 -2.63 -11.38 -0.47
C SER A 57 -1.39 -11.75 -1.28
N ALA A 58 -0.19 -11.61 -0.70
CA ALA A 58 1.06 -11.99 -1.34
C ALA A 58 1.10 -13.50 -1.61
N GLY A 59 0.67 -14.31 -0.64
CA GLY A 59 0.59 -15.75 -0.78
C GLY A 59 -0.37 -16.22 -1.87
N LEU A 60 -1.51 -15.56 -2.05
CA LEU A 60 -2.44 -15.86 -3.14
C LEU A 60 -1.79 -15.63 -4.51
N MET A 61 -1.09 -14.51 -4.68
CA MET A 61 -0.35 -14.22 -5.92
C MET A 61 0.80 -15.23 -6.13
N LYS A 62 1.63 -15.46 -5.12
CA LYS A 62 2.81 -16.35 -5.18
C LYS A 62 2.45 -17.79 -5.52
N ASN A 63 1.31 -18.27 -5.00
CA ASN A 63 0.83 -19.64 -5.23
C ASN A 63 -0.17 -19.72 -6.39
N ALA A 64 -0.40 -18.64 -7.14
CA ALA A 64 -1.40 -18.55 -8.20
C ALA A 64 -2.80 -19.06 -7.79
N VAL A 65 -3.17 -18.84 -6.53
CA VAL A 65 -4.48 -19.26 -5.99
C VAL A 65 -5.54 -18.33 -6.54
N MET A 66 -6.41 -18.89 -7.39
CA MET A 66 -7.48 -18.16 -8.05
C MET A 66 -8.82 -18.84 -7.84
N GLY A 67 -9.89 -18.06 -8.00
CA GLY A 67 -11.27 -18.52 -7.78
C GLY A 67 -11.71 -18.35 -6.33
N LEU A 68 -12.97 -17.96 -6.17
CA LEU A 68 -13.55 -17.57 -4.88
C LEU A 68 -13.35 -18.64 -3.80
N GLU A 69 -13.62 -19.91 -4.12
CA GLU A 69 -13.52 -21.00 -3.16
C GLU A 69 -12.08 -21.28 -2.72
N ALA A 70 -11.13 -21.34 -3.66
CA ALA A 70 -9.73 -21.61 -3.35
C ALA A 70 -9.10 -20.47 -2.55
N VAL A 71 -9.47 -19.23 -2.87
CA VAL A 71 -9.05 -18.04 -2.12
C VAL A 71 -9.60 -18.06 -0.68
N ASN A 72 -10.87 -18.38 -0.48
CA ASN A 72 -11.45 -18.50 0.87
C ASN A 72 -10.77 -19.61 1.67
N LYS A 73 -10.58 -20.80 1.09
CA LYS A 73 -9.87 -21.91 1.75
C LYS A 73 -8.44 -21.54 2.14
N TYR A 74 -7.74 -20.80 1.27
CA TYR A 74 -6.39 -20.33 1.57
C TYR A 74 -6.40 -19.31 2.72
N ALA A 75 -7.31 -18.34 2.72
CA ALA A 75 -7.45 -17.37 3.80
C ALA A 75 -7.82 -18.05 5.14
N GLU A 76 -8.73 -19.02 5.11
CA GLU A 76 -9.13 -19.82 6.28
C GLU A 76 -7.94 -20.60 6.86
N SER A 77 -7.10 -21.20 6.01
CA SER A 77 -5.87 -21.88 6.43
C SER A 77 -4.88 -20.95 7.16
N LYS A 78 -5.03 -19.63 6.99
CA LYS A 78 -4.23 -18.58 7.62
C LYS A 78 -4.91 -17.95 8.84
N GLY A 79 -6.04 -18.49 9.27
CA GLY A 79 -6.76 -18.06 10.48
C GLY A 79 -7.86 -17.02 10.23
N VAL A 80 -8.21 -16.74 8.97
CA VAL A 80 -9.39 -15.91 8.67
C VAL A 80 -10.66 -16.74 8.94
N PRO A 81 -11.69 -16.17 9.60
CA PRO A 81 -12.95 -16.88 9.80
C PRO A 81 -13.60 -17.28 8.47
N SER A 82 -14.26 -18.44 8.44
CA SER A 82 -14.94 -18.96 7.25
C SER A 82 -15.92 -17.94 6.69
N GLY A 83 -15.82 -17.66 5.39
CA GLY A 83 -16.66 -16.68 4.69
C GLY A 83 -16.37 -15.20 5.03
N ALA A 84 -15.40 -14.90 5.89
CA ALA A 84 -15.07 -13.52 6.26
C ALA A 84 -14.11 -12.83 5.27
N TRP A 85 -13.40 -13.59 4.42
CA TRP A 85 -12.33 -13.05 3.57
C TRP A 85 -12.79 -11.90 2.67
N GLN A 86 -13.96 -12.01 2.05
CA GLN A 86 -14.47 -10.94 1.18
C GLN A 86 -14.71 -9.63 1.95
N LYS A 87 -15.21 -9.72 3.19
CA LYS A 87 -15.42 -8.55 4.06
C LYS A 87 -14.09 -7.93 4.47
N VAL A 88 -13.11 -8.75 4.81
CA VAL A 88 -11.73 -8.32 5.14
C VAL A 88 -11.11 -7.59 3.96
N GLN A 89 -11.15 -8.18 2.76
CA GLN A 89 -10.61 -7.58 1.55
C GLN A 89 -11.26 -6.23 1.25
N ASN A 90 -12.59 -6.17 1.25
CA ASN A 90 -13.32 -4.92 0.98
C ASN A 90 -12.98 -3.83 2.00
N GLY A 91 -12.88 -4.17 3.29
CA GLY A 91 -12.57 -3.20 4.33
C GLY A 91 -11.15 -2.65 4.22
N TRP A 92 -10.14 -3.50 3.98
CA TRP A 92 -8.76 -3.03 3.79
C TRP A 92 -8.60 -2.22 2.50
N VAL A 93 -9.23 -2.63 1.40
CA VAL A 93 -9.22 -1.85 0.14
C VAL A 93 -9.86 -0.48 0.33
N ALA A 94 -11.02 -0.40 1.00
CA ALA A 94 -11.67 0.87 1.30
C ALA A 94 -10.79 1.79 2.17
N ARG A 95 -10.10 1.22 3.16
CA ARG A 95 -9.15 1.97 4.01
C ARG A 95 -7.94 2.45 3.24
N MET A 96 -7.35 1.63 2.38
CA MET A 96 -6.24 2.05 1.52
C MET A 96 -6.63 3.16 0.53
N GLY A 97 -7.89 3.18 0.07
CA GLY A 97 -8.39 4.25 -0.79
C GLY A 97 -8.56 5.61 -0.11
N THR A 98 -8.70 5.61 1.22
CA THR A 98 -8.97 6.82 2.03
C THR A 98 -7.81 7.22 2.94
N ASN A 99 -6.91 6.28 3.25
CA ASN A 99 -5.80 6.46 4.18
C ASN A 99 -4.47 6.10 3.50
N GLU A 100 -3.75 7.11 3.07
CA GLU A 100 -2.43 6.98 2.44
C GLU A 100 -1.41 6.18 3.29
N PRO A 101 -1.32 6.36 4.63
CA PRO A 101 -0.40 5.57 5.45
C PRO A 101 -0.68 4.06 5.42
N VAL A 102 -1.97 3.67 5.42
CA VAL A 102 -2.39 2.26 5.34
C VAL A 102 -1.96 1.67 4.00
N ARG A 103 -2.16 2.42 2.90
CA ARG A 103 -1.75 2.03 1.55
C ARG A 103 -0.24 1.83 1.44
N MET A 104 0.55 2.76 1.98
CA MET A 104 2.01 2.67 1.99
C MET A 104 2.51 1.48 2.82
N ARG A 105 1.93 1.26 4.02
CA ARG A 105 2.29 0.12 4.88
C ARG A 105 1.95 -1.21 4.21
N PHE A 106 0.77 -1.33 3.60
CA PHE A 106 0.38 -2.50 2.83
C PHE A 106 1.38 -2.80 1.72
N GLY A 107 1.73 -1.81 0.89
CA GLY A 107 2.65 -2.00 -0.22
C GLY A 107 4.02 -2.51 0.22
N ASN A 108 4.54 -2.01 1.33
CA ASN A 108 5.81 -2.48 1.90
C ASN A 108 5.72 -3.94 2.35
N LEU A 109 4.70 -4.29 3.14
CA LEU A 109 4.47 -5.66 3.64
C LEU A 109 4.23 -6.65 2.50
N TYR A 110 3.40 -6.26 1.53
CA TYR A 110 3.08 -7.07 0.36
C TYR A 110 4.34 -7.43 -0.44
N ASN A 111 5.19 -6.45 -0.71
CA ASN A 111 6.48 -6.67 -1.39
C ASN A 111 7.44 -7.50 -0.53
N GLU A 112 7.38 -7.40 0.80
CA GLU A 112 8.19 -8.21 1.71
C GLU A 112 7.79 -9.69 1.65
N PHE A 113 6.49 -9.99 1.71
CA PHE A 113 5.97 -11.36 1.65
C PHE A 113 6.03 -11.99 0.25
N LEU A 114 6.08 -11.18 -0.80
CA LEU A 114 6.23 -11.66 -2.18
C LEU A 114 7.64 -12.15 -2.53
N LYS A 115 8.68 -11.70 -1.80
CA LYS A 115 10.05 -12.17 -1.99
C LYS A 115 10.15 -13.69 -1.84
#